data_AF-A0ABD3VC87-F1
#
_entry.id   AF-A0ABD3VC87-F1
#
_cell.length_a   1.000
_cell.length_b   1.000
_cell.length_c   1.000
_cell.angle_alpha   90.00
_cell.angle_beta   90.00
_cell.angle_gamma   90.00
#
_symmetry.space_group_name_H-M   'P 1'
#
loop_
_entity.id
_entity.type
_entity.pdbx_description
1 polymer ?
#
loop_
_entity_poly.entity_id
_entity_poly.type
_entity_poly.pdbx_seq_one_letter_code
_entity_poly.pdbx_strand_id
1 'polypeptide(L)' 'MRLKPSLIYFCQDSIHYSFYGGVTIGSVLDQIYEGTISINTIPMISICQKDGKWFTADNRRLWIFQQVIFYFVSDT' A
#
# COMPACT_ATOMS: atom_id res chain seq x y z
N MET A 1 9.10 3.34 12.91
CA MET A 1 9.15 4.64 12.20
C MET A 1 7.84 4.83 11.44
N ARG A 2 7.33 6.07 11.31
CA ARG A 2 6.16 6.38 10.47
C ARG A 2 6.61 7.24 9.29
N LEU A 3 6.33 6.80 8.07
CA LEU A 3 6.66 7.50 6.82
C LEU A 3 5.39 7.73 6.03
N LYS A 4 5.34 8.81 5.24
CA LYS A 4 4.29 8.99 4.24
C LYS A 4 4.50 7.96 3.11
N PRO A 5 3.48 7.20 2.70
CA PRO A 5 3.58 6.25 1.59
C PRO A 5 4.11 6.84 0.28
N SER A 6 3.89 8.13 0.03
CA SER A 6 4.43 8.83 -1.14
C SER A 6 5.96 9.04 -1.12
N LEU A 7 6.62 8.80 0.02
CA LEU A 7 8.08 8.88 0.16
C LEU A 7 8.79 7.53 -0.01
N ILE A 8 8.03 6.45 -0.23
CA ILE A 8 8.55 5.08 -0.29
C ILE A 8 8.46 4.61 -1.75
N TYR A 9 9.56 4.05 -2.24
CA TYR A 9 9.69 3.52 -3.59
C TYR A 9 9.44 2.00 -3.62
N PHE A 10 8.92 1.52 -4.75
CA PHE A 10 8.79 0.09 -5.02
C PHE A 10 10.17 -0.53 -5.31
N CYS A 11 10.43 -1.74 -4.83
CA CYS A 11 11.65 -2.48 -5.16
C CYS A 11 11.58 -3.19 -6.52
N GLN A 12 10.38 -3.40 -7.06
CA GLN A 12 10.17 -4.13 -8.31
C GLN A 12 9.40 -3.25 -9.30
N ASP A 13 9.74 -3.39 -10.59
CA ASP A 13 9.15 -2.58 -11.68
C ASP A 13 7.69 -2.93 -11.97
N SER A 14 7.20 -4.04 -11.41
CA SER A 14 5.82 -4.49 -11.59
C SER A 14 5.20 -4.90 -10.25
N ILE A 15 3.88 -4.75 -10.17
CA ILE A 15 3.07 -5.16 -9.03
C ILE A 15 2.04 -6.15 -9.54
N HIS A 16 2.02 -7.35 -8.97
CA HIS A 16 0.98 -8.32 -9.27
C HIS A 16 -0.36 -7.84 -8.70
N TYR A 17 -1.44 -8.00 -9.46
CA TYR A 17 -2.79 -7.54 -9.07
C TYR A 17 -3.41 -8.32 -7.90
N SER A 18 -2.75 -9.37 -7.42
CA SER A 18 -3.24 -10.25 -6.36
C SER A 18 -2.16 -10.63 -5.34
N PHE A 19 -2.63 -10.94 -4.14
CA PHE A 19 -1.87 -11.58 -3.07
C PHE A 19 -1.79 -13.09 -3.29
N TYR A 20 -0.89 -13.73 -2.54
CA TYR A 20 -0.89 -15.19 -2.45
C TYR A 20 -2.25 -15.66 -1.90
N GLY A 21 -2.88 -16.63 -2.57
CA GLY A 21 -4.23 -17.08 -2.23
C GLY A 21 -5.35 -16.41 -3.03
N GLY A 22 -5.04 -15.56 -4.02
CA GLY A 22 -6.03 -15.11 -5.03
C GLY A 22 -6.80 -13.85 -4.68
N VAL A 23 -6.71 -13.34 -3.45
CA VAL A 23 -7.28 -12.05 -3.07
C VAL A 23 -6.62 -10.93 -3.89
N THR A 24 -7.42 -10.09 -4.55
CA THR A 24 -6.90 -9.01 -5.41
C THR A 24 -6.65 -7.73 -4.61
N ILE A 25 -5.70 -6.91 -5.06
CA ILE A 25 -5.44 -5.60 -4.44
C ILE A 25 -6.62 -4.64 -4.60
N GLY A 26 -7.39 -4.78 -5.69
CA GLY A 26 -8.62 -4.02 -5.92
C GLY A 26 -9.72 -4.41 -4.95
N SER A 27 -9.98 -5.70 -4.76
CA SER A 27 -11.01 -6.17 -3.81
C SER A 27 -10.72 -5.74 -2.37
N VAL A 28 -9.45 -5.70 -1.96
CA VAL A 28 -9.06 -5.18 -0.64
C VAL A 28 -9.33 -3.68 -0.54
N LEU A 29 -9.05 -2.94 -1.61
CA LEU A 29 -9.29 -1.50 -1.67
C LEU A 29 -10.80 -1.20 -1.60
N ASP A 30 -11.63 -1.93 -2.35
CA ASP A 30 -13.10 -1.83 -2.32
C ASP A 30 -13.63 -2.08 -0.90
N GLN A 31 -13.17 -3.14 -0.23
CA GLN A 31 -13.57 -3.44 1.14
C GLN A 31 -13.15 -2.36 2.15
N ILE A 32 -12.03 -1.67 1.91
CA ILE A 32 -11.62 -0.53 2.75
C ILE A 32 -12.56 0.66 2.52
N TYR A 33 -12.92 0.95 1.27
CA TYR A 33 -13.84 2.04 0.93
C TYR A 33 -15.25 1.79 1.43
N GLU A 34 -15.74 0.56 1.36
CA GLU A 34 -17.03 0.14 1.91
C GLU A 34 -17.04 0.13 3.46
N GLY A 35 -15.87 0.25 4.10
CA GLY A 35 -15.73 0.15 5.55
C GLY A 35 -15.85 -1.28 6.09
N THR A 36 -15.92 -2.28 5.21
CA THR A 36 -15.96 -3.71 5.54
C THR A 36 -14.69 -4.15 6.27
N ILE A 37 -13.53 -3.58 5.91
CA ILE A 37 -12.27 -3.76 6.66
C ILE A 37 -11.60 -2.42 6.96
N SER A 38 -10.95 -2.32 8.12
CA SER A 38 -10.15 -1.14 8.46
C SER A 38 -8.79 -1.19 7.77
N ILE A 39 -8.26 -0.04 7.32
CA ILE A 39 -6.88 0.07 6.84
C ILE A 39 -5.84 -0.46 7.85
N ASN A 40 -6.15 -0.42 9.14
CA ASN A 40 -5.28 -0.92 10.21
C ASN A 40 -5.17 -2.45 10.26
N THR A 41 -6.01 -3.19 9.52
CA THR A 41 -5.91 -4.65 9.39
C THR A 41 -4.86 -5.05 8.36
N ILE A 42 -4.47 -4.13 7.46
CA ILE A 42 -3.41 -4.38 6.49
C ILE A 42 -2.08 -4.41 7.23
N PRO A 43 -1.29 -5.49 7.11
CA PRO A 43 -0.01 -5.56 7.80
C PRO A 43 0.91 -4.41 7.41
N MET A 44 1.70 -3.92 8.38
CA MET A 44 2.71 -2.90 8.12
C MET A 44 3.70 -3.37 7.04
N ILE A 45 4.23 -2.40 6.27
CA ILE A 45 5.27 -2.67 5.27
C ILE A 45 6.66 -2.60 5.90
N SER A 46 7.53 -3.51 5.45
CA SER A 46 8.95 -3.48 5.76
C SER A 46 9.65 -2.54 4.80
N ILE A 47 10.60 -1.75 5.30
CA ILE A 47 11.34 -0.77 4.49
C ILE A 47 12.84 -0.94 4.67
N CYS A 48 13.60 -0.61 3.63
CA CYS A 48 15.05 -0.48 3.66
C CYS A 48 15.47 0.88 3.11
N GLN A 49 16.62 1.39 3.56
CA GLN A 49 17.20 2.62 3.05
C GLN A 49 18.33 2.29 2.07
N LYS A 50 18.35 2.95 0.91
CA LYS A 50 19.44 2.89 -0.05
C LYS A 50 19.61 4.26 -0.69
N ASP A 51 20.84 4.78 -0.71
CA ASP A 51 21.18 6.07 -1.35
C ASP A 51 20.25 7.22 -0.91
N GLY A 52 19.95 7.29 0.40
CA GLY A 52 19.08 8.32 0.98
C GLY A 52 17.57 8.15 0.69
N LYS A 53 17.16 7.12 -0.05
CA LYS A 53 15.76 6.83 -0.39
C LYS A 53 15.25 5.60 0.36
N TRP A 54 13.94 5.55 0.59
CA TRP A 54 13.27 4.43 1.24
C TRP A 54 12.62 3.53 0.20
N PHE A 55 12.85 2.22 0.33
CA PHE A 55 12.29 1.22 -0.57
C PHE A 55 11.54 0.14 0.22
N THR A 56 10.63 -0.57 -0.43
CA THR A 56 9.95 -1.74 0.14
C THR A 56 9.83 -2.84 -0.90
N ALA A 57 9.89 -4.10 -0.44
CA ALA A 57 9.49 -5.26 -1.24
C ALA A 57 7.99 -5.57 -1.12
N ASP A 58 7.26 -4.90 -0.23
CA ASP A 58 5.83 -5.09 0.02
C ASP A 58 4.97 -4.25 -0.95
N ASN A 59 5.30 -4.27 -2.25
CA ASN A 59 4.74 -3.31 -3.23
C ASN A 59 3.22 -3.26 -3.25
N ARG A 60 2.54 -4.41 -3.16
CA ARG A 60 1.07 -4.49 -3.17
C ARG A 60 0.45 -3.72 -1.99
N ARG A 61 1.06 -3.81 -0.80
CA ARG A 61 0.57 -3.09 0.39
C ARG A 61 0.89 -1.60 0.29
N LEU A 62 2.09 -1.24 -0.19
CA LEU A 62 2.44 0.16 -0.44
C LEU A 62 1.45 0.79 -1.43
N TRP A 63 1.10 0.09 -2.51
CA TRP A 63 0.12 0.55 -3.48
C TRP A 63 -1.24 0.82 -2.82
N ILE A 64 -1.76 -0.11 -2.00
CA ILE A 64 -3.01 0.09 -1.25
C ILE A 64 -2.92 1.33 -0.36
N PHE A 65 -1.85 1.47 0.42
CA PHE A 65 -1.68 2.64 1.30
C PHE A 65 -1.63 3.97 0.50
N GLN A 66 -1.03 3.97 -0.69
CA GLN A 66 -1.02 5.13 -1.58
C GLN A 66 -2.42 5.47 -2.12
N GLN A 67 -3.22 4.47 -2.53
CA GLN A 67 -4.58 4.69 -3.04
C GLN A 67 -5.52 5.23 -1.96
N VAL A 68 -5.46 4.66 -0.75
CA VAL A 68 -6.30 5.08 0.37
C VAL A 68 -6.03 6.53 0.75
N ILE A 69 -4.75 6.94 0.80
CA ILE A 69 -4.39 8.34 1.07
C ILE A 69 -4.87 9.27 -0.04
N PHE A 70 -4.66 8.89 -1.31
CA PHE A 70 -5.09 9.71 -2.44
C PHE A 70 -6.61 9.97 -2.41
N TYR A 71 -7.39 8.94 -2.10
CA TYR A 71 -8.84 9.03 -1.95
C TYR A 71 -9.24 10.02 -0.85
N PHE A 72 -8.73 9.86 0.37
CA PHE A 72 -9.09 10.75 1.48
C PHE A 72 -8.61 12.20 1.32
N VAL A 73 -7.58 12.45 0.50
CA VAL A 73 -7.14 13.81 0.14
C VAL A 73 -8.03 14.43 -0.93
N SER A 74 -8.70 13.62 -1.75
CA SER A 74 -9.58 14.10 -2.81
C SER A 74 -10.99 14.47 -2.31
N ASP A 75 -11.38 13.95 -1.14
CA ASP A 75 -12.65 14.23 -0.46
C ASP A 75 -12.60 15.45 0.50
N THR A 76 -11.46 16.15 0.58
CA THR A 76 -11.24 17.38 1.39
C THR A 76 -10.96 18.58 0.53
#